data_AF-A0A3C0PA55-F1
#
_entry.id   AF-A0A3C0PA55-F1
#
_cell.length_a   1.000
_cell.length_b   1.000
_cell.length_c   1.000
_cell.angle_alpha   90.00
_cell.angle_beta   90.00
_cell.angle_gamma   90.00
#
_symmetry.space_group_name_H-M   'P 1'
#
loop_
_entity.id
_entity.type
_entity.pdbx_description
1 polymer ?
#
loop_
_entity_poly.entity_id
_entity_poly.type
_entity_poly.pdbx_seq_one_letter_code
_entity_poly.pdbx_strand_id
1 'polypeptide(L)' 'EGSLPLQTLRANIDYGTATAATTFGSIGVKVWIYNGDIIAKKSTKEVASDVNA' A
#
# COMPACT_ATOMS: atom_id res chain seq x y z
N GLU A 1 3.20 -19.99 -1.68
CA GLU A 1 2.45 -19.22 -0.66
C GLU A 1 3.27 -18.02 -0.21
N GLY A 2 2.64 -16.88 0.05
CA GLY A 2 3.31 -15.62 0.45
C GLY A 2 3.07 -15.28 1.93
N SER A 3 3.93 -14.46 2.53
CA SER A 3 3.79 -13.99 3.92
C SER A 3 3.07 -12.64 3.96
N LEU A 4 2.12 -12.48 4.88
CA LEU A 4 1.36 -11.24 5.09
C LEU A 4 1.55 -10.71 6.53
N PRO A 5 2.58 -9.87 6.78
CA PRO A 5 2.96 -9.47 8.12
C PRO A 5 2.08 -8.31 8.66
N LEU A 6 0.88 -8.63 9.16
CA LEU A 6 -0.11 -7.63 9.62
C LEU A 6 0.33 -6.78 10.83
N GLN A 7 1.22 -7.30 11.67
CA GLN A 7 1.70 -6.58 12.85
C GLN A 7 2.91 -5.67 12.56
N THR A 8 3.48 -5.76 11.36
CA THR A 8 4.71 -5.05 11.00
C THR A 8 4.37 -3.69 10.39
N LEU A 9 4.57 -2.61 11.15
CA LEU A 9 4.21 -1.24 10.73
C LEU A 9 4.98 -0.74 9.49
N ARG A 10 6.19 -1.28 9.24
CA ARG A 10 6.98 -0.93 8.06
C ARG A 10 6.55 -1.67 6.79
N ALA A 11 5.65 -2.64 6.90
CA ALA A 11 5.15 -3.38 5.76
C ALA A 11 4.20 -2.48 4.96
N ASN A 12 4.47 -2.32 3.67
CA ASN A 12 3.57 -1.64 2.75
C ASN A 12 2.44 -2.61 2.38
N ILE A 13 1.27 -2.46 3.01
CA ILE A 13 0.11 -3.32 2.81
C ILE A 13 -1.05 -2.48 2.30
N ASP A 14 -1.52 -2.78 1.09
CA ASP A 14 -2.74 -2.22 0.55
C ASP A 14 -3.93 -3.08 0.99
N TYR A 15 -4.97 -2.44 1.51
CA TYR A 15 -6.22 -3.08 1.92
C TYR A 15 -7.37 -2.60 1.05
N GLY A 16 -8.14 -3.54 0.51
CA GLY A 16 -9.33 -3.26 -0.28
C GLY A 16 -10.50 -4.12 0.16
N THR A 17 -11.70 -3.53 0.11
CA THR A 17 -12.96 -4.26 0.29
C THR A 17 -13.86 -4.04 -0.91
N ALA A 18 -14.57 -5.08 -1.30
CA ALA A 18 -15.58 -5.02 -2.34
C ALA A 18 -16.74 -5.93 -1.99
N THR A 19 -17.96 -5.49 -2.31
CA THR A 19 -19.16 -6.31 -2.14
C THR A 19 -19.66 -6.75 -3.50
N ALA A 20 -19.71 -8.06 -3.72
CA ALA A 20 -20.27 -8.65 -4.93
C ALA A 20 -21.76 -8.91 -4.75
N ALA A 21 -22.60 -8.31 -5.60
CA ALA A 21 -24.02 -8.60 -5.68
C ALA A 21 -24.23 -9.88 -6.51
N THR A 22 -24.82 -10.90 -5.91
CA THR A 22 -25.11 -12.18 -6.53
C THR A 22 -26.60 -12.49 -6.42
N THR A 23 -27.08 -13.46 -7.19
CA THR A 23 -28.50 -13.86 -7.23
C THR A 23 -29.07 -14.24 -5.87
N PHE A 24 -28.23 -14.76 -4.96
CA PHE A 24 -28.63 -15.22 -3.63
C PHE A 24 -28.30 -14.22 -2.51
N GLY A 25 -27.76 -13.04 -2.85
CA GLY A 25 -27.41 -12.02 -1.87
C GLY A 25 -26.08 -11.35 -2.15
N SER A 26 -25.48 -10.77 -1.11
CA SER A 26 -24.22 -10.01 -1.22
C SER A 26 -23.07 -10.77 -0.55
N ILE A 27 -21.94 -10.88 -1.26
CA ILE A 27 -20.70 -11.48 -0.73
C ILE A 27 -19.68 -10.37 -0.51
N GLY A 28 -19.20 -10.24 0.73
CA GLY A 28 -18.11 -9.31 1.06
C GLY A 28 -16.75 -9.96 0.81
N VAL A 29 -15.93 -9.33 -0.02
CA VAL A 29 -14.54 -9.72 -0.28
C VAL A 29 -13.61 -8.72 0.38
N LYS A 30 -12.62 -9.24 1.12
CA LYS A 30 -11.54 -8.46 1.73
C LYS A 30 -10.22 -8.95 1.15
N VAL A 31 -9.40 -8.01 0.67
CA VAL A 31 -8.13 -8.31 0.00
C VAL A 31 -7.02 -7.51 0.66
N TRP A 32 -5.88 -8.17 0.87
CA TRP A 32 -4.63 -7.56 1.31
C TRP A 32 -3.55 -7.85 0.27
N ILE A 33 -2.83 -6.82 -0.14
CA ILE A 33 -1.70 -6.94 -1.06
C ILE A 33 -0.46 -6.44 -0.32
N TYR A 34 0.55 -7.30 -0.18
CA TYR A 34 1.83 -6.94 0.43
C TYR A 34 2.83 -6.53 -0.65
N ASN A 35 3.19 -5.25 -0.68
CA ASN A 35 4.05 -4.66 -1.70
C ASN A 35 5.54 -4.60 -1.26
N GLY A 36 5.90 -5.19 -0.11
CA GLY A 36 7.24 -5.16 0.47
C GLY A 36 7.35 -4.19 1.67
N ASP A 37 8.56 -4.04 2.21
CA ASP A 37 8.83 -3.13 3.32
C ASP A 37 9.16 -1.71 2.81
N ILE A 38 8.61 -0.68 3.47
CA ILE A 38 8.96 0.72 3.23
C ILE A 38 10.34 0.99 3.84
N ILE A 39 11.39 0.79 3.07
CA ILE A 39 12.72 1.28 3.41
C ILE A 39 12.72 2.76 3.01
N ALA A 40 12.77 3.66 3.99
CA ALA A 40 12.89 5.09 3.74
C ALA A 40 14.18 5.36 2.93
N LYS A 41 14.08 5.34 1.60
CA LYS A 41 15.08 5.96 0.75
C LYS A 41 15.00 7.43 1.06
N LYS A 42 16.03 7.94 1.76
CA LYS A 42 16.31 9.36 1.92
C LYS A 42 16.28 9.99 0.53
N SER A 43 15.13 10.52 0.12
CA SER A 43 15.01 11.29 -1.09
C SER A 43 15.76 12.59 -0.83
N THR A 44 16.95 12.65 -1.42
CA THR A 44 17.66 13.89 -1.70
C THR A 44 16.64 14.88 -2.26
N LYS A 45 16.23 15.85 -1.44
CA LYS A 45 15.61 17.06 -1.95
C LYS A 45 16.71 17.74 -2.77
N GLU A 46 16.66 17.63 -4.08
CA GLU A 46 17.42 18.51 -4.96
C GLU A 46 16.89 19.94 -4.73
N VAL A 47 17.66 20.68 -3.96
CA VAL A 47 17.60 22.12 -3.85
C VAL A 47 18.26 22.68 -5.10
N ALA A 48 17.47 23.01 -6.13
CA ALA A 48 17.88 23.87 -7.25
C ALA A 48 16.60 24.36 -7.96
N SER A 49 16.17 25.61 -7.75
CA SER A 49 16.63 26.70 -8.62
C SER A 49 16.25 28.11 -8.14
N ASP A 50 15.97 28.32 -6.86
CA ASP A 50 15.95 29.68 -6.29
C ASP A 50 17.39 30.15 -6.01
N VAL A 51 18.14 30.53 -7.07
CA VAL A 51 19.20 31.57 -7.14
C VAL A 51 20.15 31.29 -8.32
N ASN A 52 19.98 32.03 -9.42
CA ASN A 52 21.11 32.58 -10.19
C ASN A 52 20.67 33.61 -11.25
N ALA A 53 21.29 34.80 -11.13
CA ALA A 53 21.32 35.99 -11.98
C ALA A 53 20.18 37.01 -11.80
#